data_AF-A0A968KZY7-F1
#
_entry.id   AF-A0A968KZY7-F1
#
_cell.length_a   1.000
_cell.length_b   1.000
_cell.length_c   1.000
_cell.angle_alpha   90.00
_cell.angle_beta   90.00
_cell.angle_gamma   90.00
#
_symmetry.space_group_name_H-M   'P 1'
#
loop_
_entity.id
_entity.type
_entity.pdbx_description
1 polymer ?
#
loop_
_entity_poly.entity_id
_entity_poly.type
_entity_poly.pdbx_seq_one_letter_code
_entity_poly.pdbx_strand_id
1 'polypeptide(L)' 'MSERIVGTVKWFNGDKGFGFIEREGGKDVFVHFSA' A
#
# COMPACT_ATOMS: atom_id res chain seq x y z
N MET A 1 -10.28 -12.90 11.13
CA MET A 1 -10.88 -11.60 10.76
C MET A 1 -9.80 -10.77 10.10
N SER A 2 -10.00 -10.26 8.89
CA SER A 2 -9.09 -9.29 8.28
C SER A 2 -9.47 -7.89 8.76
N GLU A 3 -8.54 -7.20 9.41
CA GLU A 3 -8.72 -5.79 9.77
C GLU A 3 -8.51 -4.93 8.51
N ARG A 4 -9.45 -4.03 8.23
CA ARG A 4 -9.31 -3.05 7.15
C ARG A 4 -8.63 -1.81 7.70
N ILE A 5 -7.62 -1.33 6.98
CA ILE A 5 -6.85 -0.15 7.35
C ILE A 5 -6.94 0.86 6.21
N VAL A 6 -7.12 2.13 6.54
CA VAL A 6 -7.12 3.24 5.57
C VAL A 6 -5.71 3.83 5.52
N GLY A 7 -5.25 4.17 4.32
CA GLY A 7 -3.97 4.82 4.08
C GLY A 7 -3.97 5.52 2.73
N THR A 8 -2.95 6.34 2.50
CA THR A 8 -2.78 7.11 1.27
C THR A 8 -1.72 6.44 0.40
N VAL A 9 -1.98 6.32 -0.91
CA VAL A 9 -0.96 5.81 -1.84
C VAL A 9 0.19 6.80 -1.89
N LYS A 10 1.34 6.40 -1.36
CA LYS A 10 2.54 7.24 -1.33
C LYS A 10 3.16 7.33 -2.71
N TRP A 11 3.26 6.18 -3.38
CA TRP A 11 3.64 6.09 -4.79
C TRP A 11 3.28 4.70 -5.32
N PHE A 12 3.08 4.61 -6.63
CA PHE A 12 2.83 3.35 -7.33
C PHE A 12 3.49 3.38 -8.70
N ASN A 13 4.18 2.30 -9.06
CA ASN A 13 4.74 2.12 -10.40
C ASN A 13 3.84 1.15 -11.17
N GLY A 14 3.11 1.68 -12.16
CA GLY A 14 2.20 0.91 -13.00
C GLY A 14 2.90 -0.15 -13.85
N ASP A 15 4.06 0.18 -14.41
CA ASP A 15 4.83 -0.74 -15.28
C ASP A 15 5.34 -1.95 -14.51
N LYS A 16 5.76 -1.74 -13.25
CA LYS A 16 6.26 -2.81 -12.38
C LYS A 16 5.16 -3.46 -11.52
N GLY A 17 3.98 -2.86 -11.43
CA GLY A 17 2.82 -3.39 -10.70
C GLY A 17 2.93 -3.32 -9.17
N PHE A 18 3.79 -2.49 -8.60
CA PHE A 18 3.94 -2.38 -7.15
C PHE A 18 4.14 -0.95 -6.64
N GLY A 19 3.90 -0.76 -5.35
CA GLY A 19 4.09 0.52 -4.69
C GLY A 19 4.00 0.42 -3.18
N PHE A 20 3.81 1.57 -2.54
CA PHE A 20 3.67 1.67 -1.09
C PHE A 20 2.50 2.58 -0.71
N ILE A 21 1.81 2.18 0.36
CA ILE A 21 0.74 2.94 1.00
C ILE A 21 1.26 3.43 2.34
N GLU A 22 1.19 4.74 2.55
CA GLU A 22 1.46 5.38 3.83
C GLU A 22 0.24 5.24 4.75
N ARG A 23 0.48 4.94 6.01
CA ARG A 23 -0.55 4.80 7.04
C ARG A 23 -0.28 5.75 8.18
N GLU A 24 -1.33 6.34 8.73
CA GLU A 24 -1.20 7.16 9.93
C GLU A 24 -0.70 6.31 11.11
N GLY A 25 0.35 6.81 11.78
CA GLY A 25 0.91 6.19 12.99
C GLY A 25 1.62 4.85 12.77
N GLY A 26 2.00 4.52 11.53
CA GLY A 26 2.60 3.23 11.21
C GLY A 26 3.68 3.26 10.15
N LYS A 27 4.23 2.07 9.84
CA LYS A 27 5.15 1.88 8.72
C LYS A 27 4.37 1.81 7.40
N ASP A 28 5.02 2.26 6.32
CA ASP A 28 4.55 2.07 4.95
C ASP A 28 4.27 0.59 4.65
N VAL A 29 3.20 0.34 3.92
CA VAL A 29 2.76 -1.01 3.52
C VAL A 29 3.07 -1.20 2.05
N PHE A 30 3.77 -2.28 1.73
CA PHE A 30 3.98 -2.69 0.36
C PHE A 30 2.68 -3.22 -0.26
N VAL A 31 2.40 -2.83 -1.50
CA VAL A 31 1.25 -3.32 -2.28
C VAL A 31 1.72 -3.82 -3.64
N HIS A 32 1.17 -4.96 -4.08
CA HIS A 32 1.35 -5.51 -5.42
C HIS A 32 -0.03 -5.75 -6.06
N PHE A 33 -0.16 -5.47 -7.35
CA PHE A 33 -1.45 -5.48 -8.05
C PHE A 33 -2.17 -6.84 -8.07
N SER A 34 -1.43 -7.93 -7.83
CA SER A 34 -1.91 -9.31 -7.90
C SER A 34 -1.93 -10.05 -6.56
N ALA A 35 -1.63 -9.37 -5.46
CA ALA A 35 -1.48 -9.99 -4.14
C ALA A 35 -2.83 -10.40 -3.51
#